data_AF-A0A3M7MKA0-F1
#
_entry.id   AF-A0A3M7MKA0-F1
#
_cell.length_a   1.000
_cell.length_b   1.000
_cell.length_c   1.000
_cell.angle_alpha   90.00
_cell.angle_beta   90.00
_cell.angle_gamma   90.00
#
_symmetry.space_group_name_H-M   'P 1'
#
loop_
_entity.id
_entity.type
_entity.pdbx_description
1 polymer ?
#
loop_
_entity_poly.entity_id
_entity_poly.type
_entity_poly.pdbx_seq_one_letter_code
_entity_poly.pdbx_strand_id
1 'polypeptide(L)'
;MADLIARLFPWYDNEHGARRAEQVIQGARGTPRFFEAKNQPEPEECSSRETTASLEDYQTRDDSNSFNEIDSIALTFSDPTFKNSQGIMFGWNSDACDIVVPHLKGISGEHCYITFDHKRRLIVEDKSRNGTIVTYDNLGGINKKKFRWIVGGDCFLHRFVKVIVIQIHVEVKFRIVVPEHDPDRVDDFLARLRELPGLPFGRAGIQDGPNIMANRDLVSGAASSSLPVGPVTTMDSILVRRKVLARGASAHVSHVWDVSNGAQYASKVFVNTAKFNWRGEIERMRRLSHVSGFGV
;
A
#
# COMPACT_ATOMS: atom_id res chain seq x y z
N MET A 1 7.52 8.73 -21.75
CA MET A 1 7.19 7.89 -20.56
C MET A 1 5.70 7.58 -20.55
N ALA A 2 5.29 6.45 -19.99
CA ALA A 2 3.91 5.97 -20.08
C ALA A 2 2.94 6.79 -19.21
N ASP A 3 1.74 7.07 -19.72
CA ASP A 3 0.65 7.74 -19.00
C ASP A 3 -0.03 6.86 -17.93
N LEU A 4 0.73 6.11 -17.16
CA LEU A 4 0.19 5.10 -16.25
C LEU A 4 0.61 5.41 -14.81
N ILE A 5 -0.38 5.57 -13.93
CA ILE A 5 -0.21 5.63 -12.47
C ILE A 5 -0.07 4.21 -11.94
N ALA A 6 -1.04 3.34 -12.22
CA ALA A 6 -1.03 1.95 -11.77
C ALA A 6 -2.02 1.12 -12.59
N ARG A 7 -1.87 -0.20 -12.55
CA ARG A 7 -2.84 -1.15 -13.10
C ARG A 7 -3.35 -2.07 -12.00
N LEU A 8 -4.66 -2.26 -11.95
CA LEU A 8 -5.35 -3.09 -10.98
C LEU A 8 -5.88 -4.35 -11.66
N PHE A 9 -5.51 -5.49 -11.11
CA PHE A 9 -5.97 -6.82 -11.55
C PHE A 9 -6.81 -7.46 -10.46
N PRO A 10 -7.78 -8.33 -10.80
CA PRO A 10 -8.47 -9.10 -9.78
C PRO A 10 -7.45 -10.04 -9.10
N TRP A 11 -7.54 -10.18 -7.78
CA TRP A 11 -6.67 -11.10 -7.05
C TRP A 11 -7.45 -12.30 -6.53
N TYR A 12 -7.01 -13.49 -6.92
CA TYR A 12 -7.59 -14.77 -6.58
C TYR A 12 -6.85 -15.37 -5.40
N ASP A 13 -7.51 -15.42 -4.24
CA ASP A 13 -7.20 -16.43 -3.25
C ASP A 13 -8.09 -17.67 -3.49
N ASN A 14 -7.72 -18.77 -2.85
CA ASN A 14 -8.30 -20.08 -3.12
C ASN A 14 -9.78 -20.19 -2.70
N GLU A 15 -10.35 -19.15 -2.08
CA GLU A 15 -11.71 -19.14 -1.56
C GLU A 15 -12.41 -17.79 -1.80
N HIS A 16 -13.17 -17.70 -2.90
CA HIS A 16 -14.25 -16.71 -3.10
C HIS A 16 -13.84 -15.23 -3.25
N GLY A 17 -12.58 -14.85 -3.07
CA GLY A 17 -12.12 -13.46 -2.98
C GLY A 17 -12.07 -12.64 -4.27
N ALA A 18 -12.27 -13.26 -5.45
CA ALA A 18 -12.04 -12.59 -6.74
C ALA A 18 -13.27 -12.26 -7.56
N ARG A 19 -14.39 -12.98 -7.41
CA ARG A 19 -15.56 -12.78 -8.30
C ARG A 19 -16.11 -11.36 -8.24
N ARG A 20 -16.05 -10.71 -7.07
CA ARG A 20 -16.51 -9.31 -6.95
C ARG A 20 -15.47 -8.33 -7.49
N ALA A 21 -14.18 -8.62 -7.38
CA ALA A 21 -13.14 -7.80 -8.01
C ALA A 21 -13.24 -7.83 -9.53
N GLU A 22 -13.52 -8.99 -10.12
CA GLU A 22 -13.85 -9.11 -11.55
C GLU A 22 -15.06 -8.28 -11.92
N GLN A 23 -16.16 -8.37 -11.15
CA GLN A 23 -17.35 -7.54 -11.39
C GLN A 23 -17.05 -6.04 -11.40
N VAL A 24 -16.13 -5.57 -10.55
CA VAL A 24 -15.68 -4.17 -10.57
C VAL A 24 -14.95 -3.83 -11.86
N ILE A 25 -14.05 -4.71 -12.31
CA ILE A 25 -13.30 -4.52 -13.55
C ILE A 25 -14.22 -4.56 -14.77
N GLN A 26 -15.15 -5.52 -14.81
CA GLN A 26 -16.17 -5.64 -15.84
C GLN A 26 -17.11 -4.43 -15.84
N GLY A 27 -17.44 -3.88 -14.66
CA GLY A 27 -18.23 -2.65 -14.52
C GLY A 27 -17.52 -1.41 -15.06
N ALA A 28 -16.20 -1.44 -15.21
CA ALA A 28 -15.43 -0.39 -15.87
C ALA A 28 -15.47 -0.50 -17.40
N ARG A 29 -16.02 -1.57 -17.99
CA ARG A 29 -16.12 -1.71 -19.46
C ARG A 29 -16.83 -0.50 -20.07
N GLY A 30 -16.27 0.02 -21.16
CA GLY A 30 -16.74 1.23 -21.82
C GLY A 30 -16.24 2.54 -21.18
N THR A 31 -15.50 2.48 -20.07
CA THR A 31 -14.78 3.64 -19.52
C THR A 31 -13.35 3.69 -20.06
N PRO A 32 -12.69 4.87 -20.10
CA PRO A 32 -11.29 4.99 -20.52
C PRO A 32 -10.30 4.24 -19.60
N ARG A 33 -10.77 3.77 -18.43
CA ARG A 33 -9.95 3.03 -17.46
C ARG A 33 -9.91 1.54 -17.73
N PHE A 34 -10.85 0.99 -18.49
CA PHE A 34 -10.87 -0.44 -18.76
C PHE A 34 -9.79 -0.80 -19.77
N PHE A 35 -8.99 -1.80 -19.42
CA PHE A 35 -7.98 -2.37 -20.28
C PHE A 35 -8.33 -3.83 -20.53
N GLU A 36 -8.71 -4.12 -21.78
CA GLU A 36 -9.08 -5.45 -22.22
C GLU A 36 -7.84 -6.33 -22.40
N ALA A 37 -7.96 -7.59 -22.01
CA ALA A 37 -6.96 -8.61 -22.33
C ALA A 37 -6.73 -8.69 -23.85
N LYS A 38 -5.46 -8.73 -24.27
CA LYS A 38 -5.11 -9.06 -25.65
C LYS A 38 -5.28 -10.56 -25.85
N ASN A 39 -6.37 -10.98 -26.49
CA ASN A 39 -6.45 -12.31 -27.08
C ASN A 39 -5.42 -12.38 -28.21
N GLN A 40 -4.25 -12.98 -27.97
CA GLN A 40 -3.40 -13.38 -29.09
C GLN A 40 -4.07 -14.60 -29.75
N PRO A 41 -4.39 -14.55 -31.06
CA PRO A 41 -4.64 -15.78 -31.79
C PRO A 41 -3.31 -16.53 -31.86
N GLU A 42 -3.19 -17.62 -31.12
CA GLU A 42 -2.17 -18.65 -31.34
C GLU A 42 -2.21 -19.03 -32.84
N PRO A 43 -1.07 -19.06 -33.56
CA PRO A 43 -1.04 -19.63 -34.90
C PRO A 43 -1.41 -21.11 -34.81
N GLU A 44 -2.45 -21.50 -35.55
CA GLU A 44 -2.90 -22.89 -35.68
C GLU A 44 -1.76 -23.78 -36.21
N GLU A 45 -1.06 -24.47 -35.31
CA GLU A 45 -0.36 -25.70 -35.64
C GLU A 45 -1.05 -26.86 -34.91
N CYS A 46 -1.66 -27.74 -35.71
CA CYS A 46 -2.28 -28.99 -35.29
C CYS A 46 -1.41 -29.79 -34.30
N SER A 47 -2.00 -30.19 -33.18
CA SER A 47 -2.21 -31.61 -32.82
C SER A 47 -2.30 -31.83 -31.30
N SER A 48 -3.51 -32.18 -30.86
CA SER A 48 -3.82 -33.14 -29.78
C SER A 48 -3.26 -32.94 -28.36
N ARG A 49 -4.06 -32.32 -27.47
CA ARG A 49 -4.77 -32.96 -26.34
C ARG A 49 -5.23 -31.87 -25.36
N GLU A 50 -6.51 -31.92 -24.98
CA GLU A 50 -7.08 -31.16 -23.87
C GLU A 50 -6.13 -31.13 -22.67
N THR A 51 -5.73 -29.93 -22.26
CA THR A 51 -5.22 -29.68 -20.91
C THR A 51 -5.87 -28.40 -20.41
N THR A 52 -6.88 -28.56 -19.56
CA THR A 52 -7.48 -27.47 -18.81
C THR A 52 -6.40 -26.87 -17.91
N ALA A 53 -5.93 -25.67 -18.23
CA ALA A 53 -4.98 -24.95 -17.37
C ALA A 53 -5.59 -24.77 -15.98
N SER A 54 -4.86 -25.17 -14.93
CA SER A 54 -5.33 -25.09 -13.55
C SER A 54 -5.20 -23.65 -13.04
N LEU A 55 -6.12 -23.27 -12.14
CA LEU A 55 -6.17 -21.94 -11.51
C LEU A 55 -4.89 -21.54 -10.76
N GLU A 56 -4.00 -22.50 -10.49
CA GLU A 56 -2.74 -22.33 -9.77
C GLU A 56 -1.65 -21.63 -10.61
N ASP A 57 -1.76 -21.64 -11.94
CA ASP A 57 -0.75 -21.04 -12.83
C ASP A 57 -0.72 -19.50 -12.78
N TYR A 58 -1.81 -18.84 -12.37
CA TYR A 58 -1.90 -17.37 -12.28
C TYR A 58 -1.37 -16.79 -10.96
N GLN A 59 -1.13 -17.62 -9.95
CA GLN A 59 -0.79 -17.17 -8.60
C GLN A 59 0.71 -16.92 -8.40
N THR A 60 1.57 -17.43 -9.30
CA THR A 60 3.03 -17.47 -9.05
C THR A 60 3.90 -17.06 -10.23
N ARG A 61 3.34 -16.79 -11.41
CA ARG A 61 4.16 -16.45 -12.59
C ARG A 61 4.53 -14.97 -12.61
N ASP A 62 5.84 -14.74 -12.61
CA ASP A 62 6.55 -13.52 -13.00
C ASP A 62 6.50 -13.35 -14.54
N ASP A 63 5.44 -13.84 -15.18
CA ASP A 63 5.32 -13.88 -16.63
C ASP A 63 4.54 -12.65 -17.05
N SER A 64 5.27 -11.66 -17.55
CA SER A 64 4.73 -10.49 -18.26
C SER A 64 3.68 -10.84 -19.33
N ASN A 65 3.65 -12.09 -19.83
CA ASN A 65 2.61 -12.59 -20.73
C ASN A 65 1.25 -12.84 -20.06
N SER A 66 1.21 -13.32 -18.81
CA SER A 66 -0.04 -13.65 -18.10
C SER A 66 -0.93 -12.42 -17.86
N PHE A 67 -0.34 -11.23 -17.69
CA PHE A 67 -1.10 -10.00 -17.48
C PHE A 67 -1.76 -9.45 -18.74
N ASN A 68 -1.33 -9.91 -19.93
CA ASN A 68 -1.99 -9.54 -21.16
C ASN A 68 -3.28 -10.33 -21.37
N GLU A 69 -3.50 -11.39 -20.60
CA GLU A 69 -4.65 -12.29 -20.72
C GLU A 69 -5.77 -11.98 -19.72
N ILE A 70 -5.58 -10.99 -18.84
CA ILE A 70 -6.54 -10.65 -17.77
C ILE A 70 -7.00 -9.19 -17.90
N ASP A 71 -8.31 -9.01 -17.93
CA ASP A 71 -8.95 -7.70 -17.89
C ASP A 71 -8.51 -6.91 -16.65
N SER A 72 -8.25 -5.61 -16.82
CA SER A 72 -7.73 -4.77 -15.73
C SER A 72 -8.26 -3.35 -15.78
N ILE A 73 -8.08 -2.63 -14.68
CA ILE A 73 -8.33 -1.19 -14.60
C ILE A 73 -6.99 -0.48 -14.65
N ALA A 74 -6.77 0.35 -15.67
CA ALA A 74 -5.63 1.24 -15.80
C ALA A 74 -5.97 2.61 -15.20
N LEU A 75 -5.16 3.05 -14.24
CA LEU A 75 -5.21 4.39 -13.66
C LEU A 75 -4.17 5.24 -14.39
N THR A 76 -4.60 6.32 -15.04
CA THR A 76 -3.72 7.16 -15.86
C THR A 76 -3.65 8.57 -15.30
N PHE A 77 -2.57 9.30 -15.57
CA PHE A 77 -2.44 10.67 -15.10
C PHE A 77 -3.35 11.61 -15.89
N SER A 78 -3.66 11.30 -17.15
CA SER A 78 -4.50 12.16 -18.01
C SER A 78 -5.99 11.88 -17.88
N ASP A 79 -6.42 11.00 -16.98
CA ASP A 79 -7.83 10.70 -16.80
C ASP A 79 -8.61 11.94 -16.29
N PRO A 80 -9.54 12.49 -17.08
CA PRO A 80 -10.29 13.68 -16.70
C PRO A 80 -11.45 13.36 -15.75
N THR A 81 -11.73 12.08 -15.49
CA THR A 81 -12.93 11.64 -14.76
C THR A 81 -12.75 11.56 -13.25
N PHE A 82 -11.59 11.99 -12.72
CA PHE A 82 -11.36 12.02 -11.27
C PHE A 82 -12.31 12.99 -10.58
N LYS A 83 -13.05 12.46 -9.60
CA LYS A 83 -14.16 13.19 -8.96
C LYS A 83 -13.76 14.01 -7.74
N ASN A 84 -12.60 13.74 -7.16
CA ASN A 84 -12.25 14.25 -5.85
C ASN A 84 -10.80 14.75 -5.80
N SER A 85 -10.53 15.70 -4.89
CA SER A 85 -9.21 16.29 -4.69
C SER A 85 -8.26 15.45 -3.84
N GLN A 86 -8.73 14.33 -3.27
CA GLN A 86 -7.91 13.47 -2.40
C GLN A 86 -7.08 12.48 -3.22
N GLY A 87 -7.62 12.00 -4.34
CA GLY A 87 -6.98 11.04 -5.24
C GLY A 87 -8.01 10.20 -5.97
N ILE A 88 -7.64 8.96 -6.31
CA ILE A 88 -8.51 8.01 -6.99
C ILE A 88 -9.29 7.23 -5.94
N MET A 89 -10.57 7.53 -5.77
CA MET A 89 -11.39 7.03 -4.66
C MET A 89 -12.06 5.68 -4.98
N PHE A 90 -12.01 4.76 -4.02
CA PHE A 90 -12.70 3.47 -4.03
C PHE A 90 -13.83 3.48 -3.02
N GLY A 91 -14.97 2.91 -3.37
CA GLY A 91 -16.11 2.78 -2.46
C GLY A 91 -17.38 2.43 -3.22
N TRP A 92 -18.48 2.23 -2.51
CA TRP A 92 -19.74 1.87 -3.18
C TRP A 92 -20.55 3.09 -3.65
N ASN A 93 -20.21 4.30 -3.22
CA ASN A 93 -20.93 5.51 -3.62
C ASN A 93 -20.48 5.95 -5.02
N SER A 94 -21.33 5.75 -6.04
CA SER A 94 -21.06 6.12 -7.42
C SER A 94 -20.84 7.61 -7.66
N ASP A 95 -21.38 8.47 -6.80
CA ASP A 95 -21.30 9.92 -6.98
C ASP A 95 -19.96 10.49 -6.47
N ALA A 96 -19.37 9.82 -5.47
CA ALA A 96 -18.11 10.24 -4.84
C ALA A 96 -16.89 9.42 -5.29
N CYS A 97 -17.10 8.17 -5.73
CA CYS A 97 -16.00 7.25 -6.04
C CYS A 97 -15.68 7.19 -7.53
N ASP A 98 -14.39 7.03 -7.78
CA ASP A 98 -13.83 6.75 -9.10
C ASP A 98 -13.99 5.27 -9.45
N ILE A 99 -13.66 4.40 -8.50
CA ILE A 99 -13.76 2.95 -8.65
C ILE A 99 -14.88 2.47 -7.75
N VAL A 100 -16.01 2.16 -8.38
CA VAL A 100 -17.22 1.73 -7.68
C VAL A 100 -17.11 0.24 -7.36
N VAL A 101 -17.04 -0.08 -6.07
CA VAL A 101 -17.05 -1.46 -5.58
C VAL A 101 -18.46 -1.87 -5.13
N PRO A 102 -18.80 -3.18 -5.09
CA PRO A 102 -20.13 -3.62 -4.70
C PRO A 102 -20.49 -3.16 -3.28
N HIS A 103 -21.78 -2.87 -3.06
CA HIS A 103 -22.26 -2.51 -1.74
C HIS A 103 -22.35 -3.74 -0.83
N LEU A 104 -21.25 -4.04 -0.13
CA LEU A 104 -21.15 -5.14 0.82
C LEU A 104 -21.01 -4.61 2.25
N LYS A 105 -21.46 -5.40 3.23
CA LYS A 105 -21.30 -5.08 4.64
C LYS A 105 -19.81 -4.92 4.96
N GLY A 106 -19.43 -3.78 5.50
CA GLY A 106 -18.04 -3.45 5.82
C GLY A 106 -17.33 -2.62 4.76
N ILE A 107 -17.93 -2.41 3.58
CA ILE A 107 -17.43 -1.44 2.61
C ILE A 107 -18.08 -0.07 2.88
N SER A 108 -17.26 0.98 2.98
CA SER A 108 -17.74 2.35 3.17
C SER A 108 -18.06 3.02 1.82
N GLY A 109 -18.94 4.03 1.85
CA GLY A 109 -19.35 4.75 0.64
C GLY A 109 -18.16 5.39 -0.07
N GLU A 110 -17.27 5.98 0.72
CA GLU A 110 -15.88 6.31 0.38
C GLU A 110 -15.00 5.45 1.31
N HIS A 111 -14.25 4.51 0.75
CA HIS A 111 -13.52 3.48 1.51
C HIS A 111 -12.04 3.82 1.65
N CYS A 112 -11.34 3.95 0.53
CA CYS A 112 -9.93 4.30 0.49
C CYS A 112 -9.62 5.01 -0.82
N TYR A 113 -8.48 5.66 -0.90
CA TYR A 113 -8.06 6.32 -2.12
C TYR A 113 -6.58 6.11 -2.41
N ILE A 114 -6.23 6.14 -3.69
CA ILE A 114 -4.86 6.10 -4.16
C ILE A 114 -4.40 7.52 -4.51
N THR A 115 -3.24 7.91 -4.01
CA THR A 115 -2.62 9.21 -4.31
C THR A 115 -1.10 9.14 -4.12
N PHE A 116 -0.42 10.29 -4.19
CA PHE A 116 1.02 10.39 -3.93
C PHE A 116 1.31 11.12 -2.61
N ASP A 117 2.33 10.67 -1.90
CA ASP A 117 2.84 11.37 -0.72
C ASP A 117 3.82 12.50 -1.09
N HIS A 118 4.29 13.23 -0.08
CA HIS A 118 5.27 14.32 -0.23
C HIS A 118 6.62 13.88 -0.80
N LYS A 119 6.93 12.57 -0.82
CA LYS A 119 8.13 12.00 -1.44
C LYS A 119 7.83 11.44 -2.84
N ARG A 120 6.67 11.78 -3.42
CA ARG A 120 6.20 11.30 -4.73
C ARG A 120 6.06 9.77 -4.77
N ARG A 121 5.78 9.13 -3.63
CA ARG A 121 5.52 7.69 -3.55
C ARG A 121 4.02 7.44 -3.67
N LEU A 122 3.64 6.41 -4.42
CA LEU A 122 2.24 6.00 -4.53
C LEU A 122 1.79 5.37 -3.21
N ILE A 123 0.67 5.85 -2.68
CA ILE A 123 0.09 5.42 -1.41
C ILE A 123 -1.38 5.02 -1.57
N VAL A 124 -1.82 4.11 -0.70
CA VAL A 124 -3.24 3.84 -0.42
C VAL A 124 -3.54 4.40 0.96
N GLU A 125 -4.53 5.27 1.07
CA GLU A 125 -4.98 5.81 2.34
C GLU A 125 -6.41 5.35 2.66
N ASP A 126 -6.58 4.74 3.83
CA ASP A 126 -7.87 4.26 4.32
C ASP A 126 -8.68 5.40 4.95
N LYS A 127 -9.93 5.54 4.51
CA LYS A 127 -10.95 6.45 5.05
C LYS A 127 -12.16 5.68 5.62
N SER A 128 -12.10 4.35 5.60
CA SER A 128 -13.24 3.50 5.86
C SER A 128 -13.51 3.30 7.35
N ARG A 129 -14.69 2.76 7.64
CA ARG A 129 -15.09 2.37 9.01
C ARG A 129 -14.52 1.02 9.45
N ASN A 130 -14.12 0.18 8.49
CA ASN A 130 -13.77 -1.22 8.72
C ASN A 130 -12.30 -1.54 8.44
N GLY A 131 -11.59 -0.60 7.83
CA GLY A 131 -10.18 -0.66 7.51
C GLY A 131 -9.88 -1.34 6.18
N THR A 132 -8.68 -1.07 5.69
CA THR A 132 -8.13 -1.62 4.45
C THR A 132 -6.92 -2.48 4.81
N ILE A 133 -6.73 -3.59 4.09
CA ILE A 133 -5.55 -4.45 4.23
C ILE A 133 -4.69 -4.28 2.98
N VAL A 134 -3.38 -4.14 3.15
CA VAL A 134 -2.42 -4.25 2.03
C VAL A 134 -1.37 -5.30 2.39
N THR A 135 -1.14 -6.23 1.46
CA THR A 135 -0.08 -7.25 1.61
C THR A 135 1.05 -7.02 0.63
N TYR A 136 2.26 -7.41 1.04
CA TYR A 136 3.50 -7.36 0.27
C TYR A 136 4.09 -8.78 0.23
N ASP A 137 3.96 -9.47 -0.89
CA ASP A 137 4.21 -10.91 -1.02
C ASP A 137 3.60 -11.72 0.13
N ASN A 138 2.30 -11.50 0.37
CA ASN A 138 1.51 -12.13 1.46
C ASN A 138 1.93 -11.73 2.89
N LEU A 139 2.86 -10.79 3.08
CA LEU A 139 3.22 -10.22 4.38
C LEU A 139 2.45 -8.92 4.65
N GLY A 140 2.31 -8.54 5.91
CA GLY A 140 1.73 -7.24 6.29
C GLY A 140 0.20 -7.18 6.28
N GLY A 141 -0.49 -8.33 6.12
CA GLY A 141 -1.96 -8.47 6.04
C GLY A 141 -2.74 -8.15 7.32
N ILE A 142 -2.44 -7.01 7.93
CA ILE A 142 -3.09 -6.50 9.13
C ILE A 142 -4.15 -5.49 8.71
N ASN A 143 -5.38 -5.68 9.18
CA ASN A 143 -6.44 -4.71 8.92
C ASN A 143 -6.22 -3.43 9.75
N LYS A 144 -6.07 -2.29 9.07
CA LYS A 144 -5.90 -0.98 9.71
C LYS A 144 -6.90 0.03 9.18
N LYS A 145 -7.38 0.86 10.11
CA LYS A 145 -8.27 1.99 9.85
C LYS A 145 -7.47 3.28 9.86
N LYS A 146 -7.86 4.26 9.05
CA LYS A 146 -7.23 5.60 9.00
C LYS A 146 -5.71 5.48 8.86
N PHE A 147 -5.28 4.58 7.99
CA PHE A 147 -3.88 4.18 7.86
C PHE A 147 -3.45 4.32 6.41
N ARG A 148 -2.17 4.60 6.23
CA ARG A 148 -1.54 4.82 4.94
C ARG A 148 -0.55 3.71 4.64
N TRP A 149 -0.64 3.18 3.44
CA TRP A 149 0.21 2.11 2.92
C TRP A 149 1.00 2.63 1.72
N ILE A 150 2.31 2.43 1.69
CA ILE A 150 3.14 2.75 0.51
C ILE A 150 3.07 1.58 -0.47
N VAL A 151 2.59 1.82 -1.68
CA VAL A 151 2.39 0.79 -2.72
C VAL A 151 3.25 1.01 -3.97
N GLY A 152 3.98 2.13 -4.07
CA GLY A 152 4.92 2.38 -5.16
C GLY A 152 5.89 3.52 -4.89
N GLY A 153 6.94 3.65 -5.73
CA GLY A 153 7.94 4.73 -5.65
C GLY A 153 8.96 4.61 -4.51
N ASP A 154 8.88 3.58 -3.66
CA ASP A 154 9.87 3.31 -2.62
C ASP A 154 10.93 2.31 -3.09
N CYS A 155 12.20 2.62 -2.88
CA CYS A 155 13.32 1.76 -3.28
C CYS A 155 13.28 0.36 -2.64
N PHE A 156 12.64 0.22 -1.47
CA PHE A 156 12.44 -1.07 -0.84
C PHE A 156 11.50 -1.96 -1.66
N LEU A 157 10.39 -1.39 -2.15
CA LEU A 157 9.41 -2.13 -2.94
C LEU A 157 10.04 -2.65 -4.23
N HIS A 158 10.73 -1.78 -4.96
CA HIS A 158 11.39 -2.15 -6.22
C HIS A 158 12.40 -3.31 -6.06
N ARG A 159 13.10 -3.37 -4.92
CA ARG A 159 14.15 -4.37 -4.69
C ARG A 159 13.64 -5.69 -4.09
N PHE A 160 12.58 -5.64 -3.29
CA PHE A 160 12.24 -6.75 -2.38
C PHE A 160 10.80 -7.24 -2.48
N VAL A 161 9.92 -6.56 -3.23
CA VAL A 161 8.50 -6.91 -3.29
C VAL A 161 8.09 -7.16 -4.74
N LYS A 162 7.45 -8.31 -5.00
CA LYS A 162 6.98 -8.68 -6.34
C LYS A 162 5.47 -8.49 -6.50
N VAL A 163 4.71 -8.75 -5.44
CA VAL A 163 3.25 -8.74 -5.43
C VAL A 163 2.77 -7.84 -4.31
N ILE A 164 1.92 -6.88 -4.68
CA ILE A 164 1.21 -6.03 -3.73
C ILE A 164 -0.29 -6.25 -3.95
N VAL A 165 -1.01 -6.59 -2.89
CA VAL A 165 -2.47 -6.81 -2.95
C VAL A 165 -3.15 -5.83 -2.02
N ILE A 166 -4.11 -5.09 -2.55
CA ILE A 166 -5.01 -4.22 -1.81
C ILE A 166 -6.31 -4.99 -1.58
N GLN A 167 -6.65 -5.21 -0.33
CA GLN A 167 -7.88 -5.88 0.09
C GLN A 167 -8.79 -4.87 0.79
N ILE A 168 -9.86 -4.50 0.08
CA ILE A 168 -10.93 -3.62 0.57
C ILE A 168 -11.95 -4.43 1.36
N HIS A 169 -12.20 -5.66 0.93
CA HIS A 169 -13.12 -6.60 1.56
C HIS A 169 -12.65 -8.04 1.33
N VAL A 170 -13.12 -9.01 2.11
CA VAL A 170 -12.77 -10.42 1.91
C VAL A 170 -13.09 -10.89 0.49
N GLU A 171 -14.17 -10.37 -0.11
CA GLU A 171 -14.58 -10.65 -1.49
C GLU A 171 -13.99 -9.69 -2.54
N VAL A 172 -13.31 -8.61 -2.14
CA VAL A 172 -12.83 -7.56 -3.07
C VAL A 172 -11.35 -7.30 -2.84
N LYS A 173 -10.52 -7.92 -3.68
CA LYS A 173 -9.06 -7.83 -3.65
C LYS A 173 -8.50 -7.48 -5.03
N PHE A 174 -7.55 -6.56 -5.05
CA PHE A 174 -6.87 -6.14 -6.26
C PHE A 174 -5.37 -6.31 -6.11
N ARG A 175 -4.72 -6.95 -7.08
CA ARG A 175 -3.28 -6.84 -7.25
C ARG A 175 -3.00 -5.51 -7.93
N ILE A 176 -2.10 -4.72 -7.36
CA ILE A 176 -1.65 -3.46 -7.94
C ILE A 176 -0.26 -3.62 -8.55
N VAL A 177 -0.11 -3.16 -9.78
CA VAL A 177 1.16 -3.06 -10.50
C VAL A 177 1.45 -1.59 -10.75
N VAL A 178 2.59 -1.11 -10.27
CA VAL A 178 2.96 0.31 -10.30
C VAL A 178 4.23 0.47 -11.13
N PRO A 179 4.19 1.18 -12.28
CA PRO A 179 5.40 1.52 -13.04
C PRO A 179 6.23 2.57 -12.30
N GLU A 180 7.45 2.79 -12.76
CA GLU A 180 8.22 3.97 -12.34
C GLU A 180 7.58 5.25 -12.90
N HIS A 181 7.48 6.27 -12.06
CA HIS A 181 6.85 7.53 -12.39
C HIS A 181 7.88 8.62 -12.63
N ASP A 182 7.60 9.43 -13.66
CA ASP A 182 8.26 10.71 -13.85
C ASP A 182 7.83 11.68 -12.72
N PRO A 183 8.77 12.23 -11.95
CA PRO A 183 8.43 13.14 -10.86
C PRO A 183 7.63 14.37 -11.29
N ASP A 184 7.86 14.89 -12.49
CA ASP A 184 7.15 16.07 -12.99
C ASP A 184 5.65 15.77 -13.22
N ARG A 185 5.36 14.56 -13.71
CA ARG A 185 3.98 14.10 -13.95
C ARG A 185 3.22 13.84 -12.65
N VAL A 186 3.93 13.40 -11.61
CA VAL A 186 3.37 13.27 -10.26
C VAL A 186 2.99 14.65 -9.72
N ASP A 187 3.87 15.64 -9.88
CA ASP A 187 3.61 17.00 -9.42
C ASP A 187 2.45 17.64 -10.18
N ASP A 188 2.39 17.50 -11.51
CA ASP A 188 1.28 17.98 -12.34
C ASP A 188 -0.06 17.33 -11.96
N PHE A 189 -0.04 16.05 -11.60
CA PHE A 189 -1.22 15.36 -11.10
C PHE A 189 -1.67 15.88 -9.74
N LEU A 190 -0.74 16.05 -8.80
CA LEU A 190 -1.05 16.62 -7.49
C LEU A 190 -1.54 18.07 -7.60
N ALA A 191 -1.05 18.85 -8.57
CA ALA A 191 -1.54 20.18 -8.86
C ALA A 191 -2.99 20.14 -9.35
N ARG A 192 -3.30 19.31 -10.36
CA ARG A 192 -4.66 19.14 -10.90
C ARG A 192 -5.66 18.64 -9.85
N LEU A 193 -5.27 17.71 -8.98
CA LEU A 193 -6.13 17.27 -7.88
C LEU A 193 -6.52 18.42 -6.94
N ARG A 194 -5.64 19.41 -6.72
CA ARG A 194 -5.95 20.57 -5.87
C ARG A 194 -6.94 21.54 -6.52
N GLU A 195 -7.04 21.51 -7.85
CA GLU A 195 -7.98 22.34 -8.62
C GLU A 195 -9.38 21.73 -8.68
N LEU A 196 -9.50 20.41 -8.48
CA LEU A 196 -10.81 19.75 -8.44
C LEU A 196 -11.65 20.28 -7.27
N PRO A 197 -12.96 20.49 -7.48
CA PRO A 197 -13.86 20.94 -6.43
C PRO A 197 -13.98 19.86 -5.34
N GLY A 198 -13.19 20.00 -4.28
CA GLY A 198 -13.31 19.23 -3.06
C GLY A 198 -14.19 19.97 -2.05
N LEU A 199 -15.05 19.23 -1.34
CA LEU A 199 -15.59 19.71 -0.06
C LEU A 199 -14.46 20.29 0.80
N PRO A 200 -14.62 21.48 1.40
CA PRO A 200 -13.55 22.14 2.13
C PRO A 200 -13.28 21.38 3.43
N PHE A 201 -12.41 20.38 3.41
CA PHE A 201 -11.70 19.99 4.62
C PHE A 201 -10.47 20.88 4.72
N GLY A 202 -10.57 21.86 5.62
CA GLY A 202 -9.63 22.95 5.80
C GLY A 202 -8.17 22.49 5.80
N ARG A 203 -7.44 22.89 4.77
CA ARG A 203 -5.98 22.94 4.79
C ARG A 203 -5.50 24.25 4.19
N ALA A 204 -6.00 25.35 4.76
CA ALA A 204 -5.31 26.63 4.69
C ALA A 204 -4.31 26.68 5.86
N GLY A 205 -3.01 26.53 5.53
CA GLY A 205 -1.88 26.92 6.38
C GLY A 205 -1.59 26.04 7.59
N ILE A 206 -0.75 25.00 7.43
CA ILE A 206 0.18 24.58 8.48
C ILE A 206 1.54 24.35 7.84
N GLN A 207 2.46 25.24 8.21
CA GLN A 207 3.89 25.21 7.93
C GLN A 207 4.52 23.92 8.48
N ASP A 208 5.67 23.56 7.91
CA ASP A 208 6.52 22.44 8.28
C ASP A 208 6.58 22.14 9.79
N GLY A 209 6.30 20.88 10.13
CA GLY A 209 6.51 20.31 11.47
C GLY A 209 6.09 18.84 11.51
N PRO A 210 6.81 17.96 12.23
CA PRO A 210 6.52 16.53 12.26
C PRO A 210 5.17 16.30 12.94
N ASN A 211 4.24 15.64 12.24
CA ASN A 211 2.90 15.33 12.71
C ASN A 211 2.91 14.47 13.99
N ILE A 212 2.82 15.13 15.14
CA ILE A 212 2.28 14.57 16.37
C ILE A 212 0.78 14.90 16.36
N MET A 213 -0.06 14.00 15.87
CA MET A 213 -1.49 14.03 16.22
C MET A 213 -1.62 13.47 17.64
N ALA A 214 -1.50 14.37 18.61
CA ALA A 214 -1.93 14.13 19.97
C ALA A 214 -3.46 14.14 20.02
N ASN A 215 -4.02 13.07 20.59
CA ASN A 215 -5.36 13.03 21.16
C ASN A 215 -5.61 14.30 21.97
N ARG A 216 -6.55 15.11 21.53
CA ARG A 216 -6.99 16.30 22.24
C ARG A 216 -8.26 15.97 23.03
N ASP A 217 -8.07 15.18 24.09
CA ASP A 217 -8.92 15.20 25.27
C ASP A 217 -8.10 15.82 26.42
N LEU A 218 -8.35 17.10 26.69
CA LEU A 218 -7.93 17.84 27.89
C LEU A 218 -9.20 17.99 28.74
N VAL A 219 -9.23 17.79 30.06
CA VAL A 219 -8.41 18.39 31.13
C VAL A 219 -8.43 17.39 32.32
N SER A 220 -7.33 17.02 32.99
CA SER A 220 -6.63 17.83 33.99
C SER A 220 -5.39 17.10 34.54
N GLY A 221 -4.29 17.83 34.81
CA GLY A 221 -3.37 17.49 35.89
C GLY A 221 -1.88 17.25 35.55
N ALA A 222 -1.09 18.30 35.76
CA ALA A 222 0.31 18.33 36.17
C ALA A 222 1.46 17.98 35.18
N ALA A 223 2.45 18.86 35.21
CA ALA A 223 3.60 19.00 34.33
C ALA A 223 4.70 17.94 34.53
N SER A 224 5.48 17.67 33.46
CA SER A 224 6.95 17.76 33.46
C SER A 224 7.53 17.47 32.06
N SER A 225 8.58 18.21 31.73
CA SER A 225 9.35 18.23 30.49
C SER A 225 10.05 16.91 30.14
N SER A 226 10.03 16.51 28.87
CA SER A 226 11.23 16.04 28.12
C SER A 226 10.85 15.62 26.69
N LEU A 227 11.70 15.99 25.74
CA LEU A 227 11.62 15.69 24.30
C LEU A 227 11.78 14.17 24.03
N PRO A 228 11.09 13.56 23.06
CA PRO A 228 11.28 12.15 22.74
C PRO A 228 12.44 11.96 21.76
N VAL A 229 13.52 11.31 22.20
CA VAL A 229 14.59 10.79 21.34
C VAL A 229 14.59 9.27 21.42
N GLY A 230 14.22 8.65 20.30
CA GLY A 230 14.13 7.22 20.04
C GLY A 230 13.05 6.99 18.99
N PRO A 231 13.21 6.11 17.98
CA PRO A 231 12.13 5.81 17.05
C PRO A 231 11.04 5.09 17.84
N VAL A 232 10.05 5.85 18.27
CA VAL A 232 8.78 5.31 18.72
C VAL A 232 8.18 4.68 17.47
N THR A 233 8.32 3.36 17.32
CA THR A 233 7.30 2.58 16.61
C THR A 233 6.01 2.90 17.33
N THR A 234 5.26 3.87 16.81
CA THR A 234 3.90 4.10 17.26
C THR A 234 3.19 2.77 17.14
N MET A 235 2.33 2.44 18.10
CA MET A 235 1.47 1.25 18.09
C MET A 235 0.68 1.09 16.77
N ASP A 236 0.70 2.12 15.94
CA ASP A 236 0.05 2.21 14.64
C ASP A 236 0.88 1.74 13.45
N SER A 237 2.21 1.64 13.55
CA SER A 237 3.08 1.21 12.43
C SER A 237 2.92 -0.28 12.07
N ILE A 238 3.09 -0.62 10.79
CA ILE A 238 3.14 -2.00 10.31
C ILE A 238 4.52 -2.29 9.75
N LEU A 239 5.16 -3.30 10.32
CA LEU A 239 6.54 -3.67 10.04
C LEU A 239 6.58 -4.97 9.23
N VAL A 240 7.08 -4.90 8.00
CA VAL A 240 7.28 -6.06 7.12
C VAL A 240 8.73 -6.52 7.25
N ARG A 241 8.93 -7.75 7.73
CA ARG A 241 10.25 -8.38 7.84
C ARG A 241 10.56 -9.19 6.58
N ARG A 242 11.75 -9.02 6.02
CA ARG A 242 12.16 -9.71 4.78
C ARG A 242 13.38 -10.61 4.96
N LYS A 243 14.57 -10.02 4.86
CA LYS A 243 15.82 -10.76 4.75
C LYS A 243 16.50 -10.87 6.11
N VAL A 244 17.02 -12.04 6.44
CA VAL A 244 17.97 -12.18 7.55
C VAL A 244 19.29 -11.54 7.13
N LEU A 245 19.68 -10.46 7.80
CA LEU A 245 20.93 -9.74 7.57
C LEU A 245 22.12 -10.48 8.20
N ALA A 246 21.91 -11.03 9.40
CA ALA A 246 22.95 -11.76 10.12
C ALA A 246 22.35 -12.78 11.08
N ARG A 247 23.13 -13.82 11.41
CA ARG A 247 22.83 -14.76 12.50
C ARG A 247 24.05 -14.83 13.40
N GLY A 248 23.84 -14.65 14.70
CA GLY A 248 24.85 -14.82 15.74
C GLY A 248 24.39 -15.81 16.79
N ALA A 249 25.27 -16.14 17.72
CA ALA A 249 25.00 -17.10 18.79
C ALA A 249 23.80 -16.71 19.67
N SER A 250 23.58 -15.40 19.88
CA SER A 250 22.55 -14.89 20.78
C SER A 250 21.29 -14.40 20.07
N ALA A 251 21.39 -14.04 18.79
CA ALA A 251 20.31 -13.40 18.05
C ALA A 251 20.48 -13.56 16.53
N HIS A 252 19.37 -13.47 15.81
CA HIS A 252 19.40 -13.17 14.38
C HIS A 252 18.89 -11.75 14.14
N VAL A 253 19.41 -11.11 13.10
CA VAL A 253 19.06 -9.75 12.70
C VAL A 253 18.39 -9.83 11.34
N SER A 254 17.25 -9.20 11.20
CA SER A 254 16.50 -9.13 9.95
C SER A 254 16.27 -7.70 9.52
N HIS A 255 16.22 -7.49 8.21
CA HIS A 255 15.78 -6.24 7.61
C HIS A 255 14.26 -6.13 7.76
N VAL A 256 13.82 -4.98 8.26
CA VAL A 256 12.42 -4.64 8.51
C VAL A 256 12.12 -3.30 7.85
N TRP A 257 10.95 -3.20 7.22
CA TRP A 257 10.48 -1.99 6.57
C TRP A 257 9.13 -1.58 7.13
N ASP A 258 8.99 -0.31 7.48
CA ASP A 258 7.73 0.28 7.93
C ASP A 258 6.95 0.78 6.71
N VAL A 259 5.82 0.13 6.46
CA VAL A 259 4.98 0.35 5.27
C VAL A 259 4.29 1.72 5.27
N SER A 260 4.25 2.41 6.40
CA SER A 260 3.51 3.68 6.57
C SER A 260 4.31 4.93 6.22
N ASN A 261 5.63 4.83 6.33
CA ASN A 261 6.57 5.95 6.17
C ASN A 261 7.81 5.58 5.33
N GLY A 262 8.06 4.29 5.11
CA GLY A 262 9.17 3.75 4.33
C GLY A 262 10.48 3.61 5.10
N ALA A 263 10.47 3.82 6.41
CA ALA A 263 11.66 3.69 7.24
C ALA A 263 12.13 2.23 7.28
N GLN A 264 13.44 2.05 7.18
CA GLN A 264 14.10 0.75 7.18
C GLN A 264 14.88 0.56 8.48
N TYR A 265 14.76 -0.62 9.08
CA TYR A 265 15.31 -0.96 10.38
C TYR A 265 16.01 -2.33 10.35
N ALA A 266 16.97 -2.50 11.26
CA ALA A 266 17.50 -3.80 11.61
C ALA A 266 16.78 -4.31 12.87
N SER A 267 15.99 -5.38 12.74
CA SER A 267 15.31 -6.03 13.86
C SER A 267 16.15 -7.18 14.38
N LYS A 268 16.68 -7.03 15.59
CA LYS A 268 17.36 -8.09 16.33
C LYS A 268 16.34 -8.93 17.10
N VAL A 269 16.36 -10.26 16.90
CA VAL A 269 15.52 -11.22 17.62
C VAL A 269 16.39 -12.24 18.32
N PHE A 270 16.23 -12.34 19.63
CA PHE A 270 16.99 -13.24 20.50
C PHE A 270 16.49 -14.68 20.35
N VAL A 271 17.41 -15.63 20.16
CA VAL A 271 17.09 -17.05 19.91
C VAL A 271 17.09 -17.87 21.21
N ASN A 272 17.73 -17.35 22.27
CA ASN A 272 17.83 -18.03 23.57
C ASN A 272 17.50 -17.07 24.72
N THR A 273 16.21 -16.77 24.87
CA THR A 273 15.69 -15.81 25.87
C THR A 273 15.85 -16.28 27.32
N ALA A 274 16.06 -17.58 27.54
CA ALA A 274 16.26 -18.16 28.88
C ALA A 274 17.70 -18.04 29.39
N LYS A 275 18.71 -18.08 28.50
CA LYS A 275 20.13 -17.99 28.89
C LYS A 275 20.70 -16.58 28.79
N PHE A 276 20.04 -15.67 28.07
CA PHE A 276 20.54 -14.34 27.81
C PHE A 276 19.65 -13.27 28.44
N ASN A 277 20.25 -12.35 29.22
CA ASN A 277 19.52 -11.22 29.81
C ASN A 277 19.19 -10.14 28.75
N TRP A 278 18.32 -10.49 27.82
CA TRP A 278 17.89 -9.62 26.72
C TRP A 278 17.17 -8.36 27.24
N ARG A 279 16.42 -8.47 28.35
CA ARG A 279 15.75 -7.32 28.98
C ARG A 279 16.76 -6.28 29.46
N GLY A 280 17.84 -6.73 30.11
CA GLY A 280 18.92 -5.87 30.54
C GLY A 280 19.72 -5.26 29.38
N GLU A 281 19.82 -5.93 28.23
CA GLU A 281 20.38 -5.32 27.01
C GLU A 281 19.46 -4.21 26.49
N ILE A 282 18.16 -4.46 26.33
CA ILE A 282 17.20 -3.45 25.85
C ILE A 282 17.21 -2.20 26.74
N GLU A 283 17.18 -2.39 28.06
CA GLU A 283 17.15 -1.27 29.00
C GLU A 283 18.42 -0.42 28.95
N ARG A 284 19.60 -1.06 28.81
CA ARG A 284 20.85 -0.34 28.61
C ARG A 284 20.85 0.44 27.29
N MET A 285 20.44 -0.20 26.20
CA MET A 285 20.40 0.43 24.88
C MET A 285 19.44 1.62 24.82
N ARG A 286 18.31 1.58 25.55
CA ARG A 286 17.37 2.71 25.66
C ARG A 286 17.96 3.94 26.33
N ARG A 287 18.91 3.75 27.26
CA ARG A 287 19.54 4.85 28.02
C ARG A 287 20.72 5.48 27.27
N LEU A 288 21.20 4.84 26.21
CA LEU A 288 22.27 5.37 25.38
C LEU A 288 21.68 6.34 24.36
N SER A 289 21.87 7.64 24.59
CA SER A 289 21.74 8.67 23.57
C SER A 289 23.10 9.32 23.36
N HIS A 290 23.63 9.22 22.16
CA HIS A 290 24.84 9.93 21.76
C HIS A 290 24.62 10.50 20.36
N VAL A 291 24.63 11.82 20.25
CA VAL A 291 24.68 12.48 18.95
C VAL A 291 26.15 12.60 18.60
N SER A 292 26.64 11.70 17.75
CA SER A 292 27.96 11.86 17.14
C SER A 292 27.91 13.08 16.22
N GLY A 293 28.38 14.23 16.72
CA GLY A 293 28.63 15.40 15.90
C GLY A 293 29.80 15.12 14.97
N PHE A 294 29.51 14.75 13.72
CA PHE A 294 30.49 14.93 12.66
C PHE A 294 30.48 16.41 12.29
N GLY A 295 31.44 17.13 12.86
CA GLY A 295 31.81 18.46 12.42
C GLY A 295 32.30 18.42 10.99
N VAL A 296 31.92 19.50 10.29
CA VAL A 296 32.24 19.96 8.93
C VAL A 296 33.59 19.48 8.39
#